data_AF-A0A842R0L3-F1
#
_entry.id   AF-A0A842R0L3-F1
#
_cell.length_a   1.000
_cell.length_b   1.000
_cell.length_c   1.000
_cell.angle_alpha   90.00
_cell.angle_beta   90.00
_cell.angle_gamma   90.00
#
_symmetry.space_group_name_H-M   'P 1'
#
loop_
_entity.id
_entity.type
_entity.pdbx_description
1 polymer ?
#
loop_
_entity_poly.entity_id
_entity_poly.type
_entity_poly.pdbx_seq_one_letter_code
_entity_poly.pdbx_strand_id
1 'polypeptide(L)'
;MVVRKYFQFIEIWAPCEICESLGYAPMVNLRVSKEEINRGLSMGIYTHNYVHGPPEQEHTVAVYINPKYEMTGSKAFEGTSSAKFEKGTVIPVIVKKIPDMAVHLGMVTPEEFAILKVCDGNNSIEEVVQILQKDQAKIEASLQKLKDKGLVDLIKKG
;
A
#
# COMPACT_ATOMS: atom_id res chain seq x y z
N MET A 1 0.61 -5.41 -14.99
CA MET A 1 1.45 -5.78 -13.82
C MET A 1 1.97 -7.19 -14.02
N VAL A 2 3.28 -7.45 -13.80
CA VAL A 2 3.87 -8.79 -13.98
C VAL A 2 4.72 -9.13 -12.77
N VAL A 3 4.54 -10.32 -12.20
CA VAL A 3 5.37 -10.84 -11.11
C VAL A 3 5.97 -12.18 -11.51
N ARG A 4 7.30 -12.29 -11.41
CA ARG A 4 8.03 -13.55 -11.57
C ARG A 4 8.50 -14.04 -10.21
N LYS A 5 8.18 -15.30 -9.89
CA LYS A 5 8.48 -15.89 -8.59
C LYS A 5 9.72 -16.78 -8.72
N TYR A 6 10.79 -16.43 -8.01
CA TYR A 6 12.00 -17.23 -7.90
C TYR A 6 12.08 -17.90 -6.53
N PHE A 7 13.08 -18.75 -6.31
CA PHE A 7 13.22 -19.47 -5.04
C PHE A 7 13.36 -18.49 -3.86
N GLN A 8 14.28 -17.52 -3.95
CA GLN A 8 14.61 -16.61 -2.84
C GLN A 8 13.94 -15.23 -2.91
N PHE A 9 13.41 -14.83 -4.07
CA PHE A 9 12.90 -13.48 -4.30
C PHE A 9 11.76 -13.49 -5.32
N ILE A 10 11.09 -12.35 -5.45
CA ILE A 10 10.23 -12.05 -6.58
C ILE A 10 10.78 -10.87 -7.36
N GLU A 11 10.53 -10.89 -8.65
CA GLU A 11 10.78 -9.78 -9.57
C GLU A 11 9.43 -9.21 -9.98
N ILE A 12 9.25 -7.92 -9.76
CA ILE A 12 7.99 -7.21 -9.99
C ILE A 12 8.24 -6.15 -11.07
N TRP A 13 7.34 -6.11 -12.05
CA TRP A 13 7.19 -5.00 -12.97
C TRP A 13 5.97 -4.19 -12.53
N ALA A 14 6.23 -3.07 -11.86
CA ALA A 14 5.22 -2.18 -11.31
C ALA A 14 5.07 -0.93 -12.21
N PRO A 15 3.83 -0.49 -12.50
CA PRO A 15 3.62 0.76 -13.23
C PRO A 15 4.05 1.95 -12.38
N CYS A 16 4.64 2.96 -13.02
CA CYS A 16 4.97 4.24 -12.41
C CYS A 16 4.51 5.38 -13.32
N GLU A 17 3.40 6.00 -12.94
CA GLU A 17 2.78 7.12 -13.67
C GLU A 17 3.70 8.36 -13.72
N ILE A 18 4.57 8.53 -12.72
CA ILE A 18 5.56 9.61 -12.71
C ILE A 18 6.60 9.36 -13.81
N CYS A 19 7.18 8.16 -13.89
CA CYS A 19 8.09 7.81 -14.98
C CYS A 19 7.43 7.97 -16.36
N GLU A 20 6.19 7.51 -16.52
CA GLU A 20 5.43 7.69 -17.76
C GLU A 20 5.27 9.17 -18.11
N SER A 21 4.89 10.01 -17.15
CA SER A 21 4.73 11.46 -17.35
C SER A 21 6.02 12.19 -17.72
N LEU A 22 7.17 11.67 -17.27
CA LEU A 22 8.50 12.20 -17.57
C LEU A 22 9.07 11.67 -18.89
N GLY A 23 8.35 10.78 -19.59
CA GLY A 23 8.80 10.18 -20.85
C GLY A 23 9.77 9.00 -20.67
N TYR A 24 9.86 8.43 -19.47
CA TYR A 24 10.62 7.22 -19.18
C TYR A 24 9.77 5.96 -19.38
N ALA A 25 10.40 4.79 -19.20
CA ALA A 25 9.69 3.52 -19.23
C ALA A 25 8.59 3.52 -18.15
N PRO A 26 7.32 3.22 -18.50
CA PRO A 26 6.19 3.31 -17.58
C PRO A 26 6.17 2.18 -16.54
N MET A 27 7.08 1.21 -16.68
CA MET A 27 7.17 0.05 -15.79
C MET A 27 8.57 0.01 -15.18
N VAL A 28 8.61 -0.03 -13.86
CA VAL A 28 9.86 -0.21 -13.11
C VAL A 28 10.02 -1.65 -12.66
N ASN A 29 11.24 -2.15 -12.82
CA ASN A 29 11.64 -3.45 -12.35
C ASN A 29 12.20 -3.33 -10.94
N LEU A 30 11.67 -4.14 -10.02
CA LEU A 30 12.19 -4.24 -8.66
C LEU A 30 12.27 -5.69 -8.21
N ARG A 31 13.23 -5.96 -7.33
CA ARG A 31 13.50 -7.29 -6.77
C ARG A 31 13.32 -7.24 -5.27
N VAL A 32 12.39 -8.04 -4.75
CA VAL A 32 12.07 -8.09 -3.32
C VAL A 32 12.35 -9.49 -2.77
N SER A 33 13.08 -9.57 -1.66
CA SER A 33 13.39 -10.85 -1.01
C SER A 33 12.14 -11.48 -0.41
N LYS A 34 11.97 -12.80 -0.56
CA LYS A 34 10.88 -13.51 0.13
C LYS A 34 11.05 -13.48 1.65
N GLU A 35 12.28 -13.43 2.14
CA GLU A 35 12.55 -13.28 3.57
C GLU A 35 12.05 -11.92 4.09
N GLU A 36 12.32 -10.85 3.36
CA GLU A 36 11.83 -9.51 3.65
C GLU A 36 10.29 -9.46 3.65
N ILE A 37 9.67 -10.02 2.60
CA ILE A 37 8.22 -10.13 2.50
C ILE A 37 7.65 -10.90 3.69
N ASN A 38 8.21 -12.06 4.02
CA ASN A 38 7.73 -12.88 5.13
C ASN A 38 7.89 -12.21 6.50
N ARG A 39 8.96 -11.44 6.71
CA ARG A 39 9.11 -10.62 7.94
C ARG A 39 8.09 -9.49 8.01
N GLY A 40 7.77 -8.88 6.88
CA GLY A 40 6.83 -7.76 6.80
C GLY A 40 5.35 -8.18 6.69
N LEU A 41 5.08 -9.42 6.31
CA LEU A 41 3.77 -10.06 6.29
C LEU A 41 3.35 -10.40 7.72
N SER A 42 2.98 -9.39 8.50
CA SER A 42 2.39 -9.67 9.81
C SER A 42 0.98 -10.19 9.64
N MET A 43 0.15 -9.67 8.71
CA MET A 43 -1.16 -10.26 8.34
C MET A 43 -1.70 -9.78 6.98
N GLY A 44 -1.38 -10.51 5.92
CA GLY A 44 -2.15 -10.45 4.68
C GLY A 44 -1.67 -9.46 3.62
N ILE A 45 -0.88 -8.44 3.97
CA ILE A 45 -0.25 -7.60 2.95
C ILE A 45 1.06 -6.98 3.43
N TYR A 46 2.02 -6.92 2.50
CA TYR A 46 3.32 -6.29 2.69
C TYR A 46 3.49 -5.16 1.68
N THR A 47 3.89 -3.99 2.15
CA THR A 47 4.18 -2.84 1.30
C THR A 47 5.68 -2.67 1.17
N HIS A 48 6.19 -2.67 -0.06
CA HIS A 48 7.58 -2.35 -0.35
C HIS A 48 7.65 -1.02 -1.09
N ASN A 49 8.37 -0.06 -0.52
CA ASN A 49 8.59 1.25 -1.12
C ASN A 49 9.93 1.23 -1.86
N TYR A 50 9.88 1.43 -3.17
CA TYR A 50 11.06 1.46 -4.02
C TYR A 50 11.28 2.86 -4.57
N VAL A 51 12.37 3.49 -4.14
CA VAL A 51 12.79 4.82 -4.57
C VAL A 51 13.64 4.69 -5.83
N HIS A 52 13.32 5.46 -6.88
CA HIS A 52 14.02 5.43 -8.16
C HIS A 52 13.94 6.76 -8.93
N GLY A 53 14.70 6.82 -10.03
CA GLY A 53 14.83 8.02 -10.86
C GLY A 53 16.18 8.73 -10.66
N PRO A 54 16.47 9.77 -11.46
CA PRO A 54 17.64 10.61 -11.24
C PRO A 54 17.44 11.46 -9.96
N PRO A 55 18.52 11.91 -9.27
CA PRO A 55 18.41 12.61 -7.99
C PRO A 55 17.45 13.82 -7.97
N GLU A 56 17.37 14.57 -9.06
CA GLU A 56 16.49 15.74 -9.20
C GLU A 56 15.00 15.40 -9.42
N GLN A 57 14.70 14.13 -9.71
CA GLN A 57 13.36 13.62 -10.00
C GLN A 57 13.12 12.29 -9.27
N GLU A 58 13.75 12.12 -8.11
CA GLU A 58 13.63 10.91 -7.31
C GLU A 58 12.18 10.77 -6.81
N HIS A 59 11.61 9.59 -7.03
CA HIS A 59 10.24 9.28 -6.65
C HIS A 59 10.12 7.83 -6.23
N THR A 60 9.01 7.52 -5.57
CA THR A 60 8.76 6.22 -4.97
C THR A 60 7.63 5.51 -5.71
N VAL A 61 7.79 4.22 -5.93
CA VAL A 61 6.65 3.31 -6.16
C VAL A 61 6.47 2.43 -4.91
N ALA A 62 5.30 2.52 -4.29
CA ALA A 62 4.84 1.54 -3.32
C ALA A 62 4.25 0.36 -4.07
N VAL A 63 4.64 -0.86 -3.74
CA VAL A 63 4.01 -2.09 -4.23
C VAL A 63 3.39 -2.86 -3.07
N TYR A 64 2.15 -3.34 -3.26
CA TYR A 64 1.41 -4.10 -2.26
C TYR A 64 1.42 -5.57 -2.63
N ILE A 65 2.01 -6.40 -1.77
CA ILE A 65 2.30 -7.81 -2.01
C ILE A 65 1.53 -8.68 -1.04
N ASN A 66 0.72 -9.61 -1.56
CA ASN A 66 -0.06 -10.54 -0.76
C ASN A 66 0.78 -11.77 -0.31
N PRO A 67 0.26 -12.67 0.54
CA PRO A 67 0.99 -13.84 1.03
C PRO A 67 1.32 -14.88 -0.05
N LYS A 68 0.68 -14.78 -1.22
CA LYS A 68 0.97 -15.62 -2.39
C LYS A 68 2.12 -15.05 -3.23
N TYR A 69 2.77 -13.97 -2.77
CA TYR A 69 3.79 -13.23 -3.51
C TYR A 69 3.26 -12.65 -4.83
N GLU A 70 2.02 -12.19 -4.83
CA GLU A 70 1.41 -11.48 -5.95
C GLU A 70 1.32 -10.01 -5.61
N MET A 71 1.57 -9.14 -6.61
CA MET A 71 1.35 -7.71 -6.46
C MET A 71 -0.14 -7.43 -6.72
N THR A 72 -0.84 -6.93 -5.71
CA THR A 72 -2.27 -6.61 -5.77
C THR A 72 -2.55 -5.14 -6.05
N GLY A 73 -1.54 -4.29 -5.94
CA GLY A 73 -1.59 -2.90 -6.39
C GLY A 73 -0.24 -2.23 -6.34
N SER A 74 -0.18 -1.01 -6.84
CA SER A 74 0.99 -0.13 -6.76
C SER A 74 0.59 1.32 -6.77
N LYS A 75 1.40 2.20 -6.16
CA LYS A 75 1.18 3.64 -6.17
C LYS A 75 2.49 4.40 -6.34
N ALA A 76 2.53 5.36 -7.26
CA ALA A 76 3.67 6.25 -7.44
C ALA A 76 3.46 7.60 -6.73
N PHE A 77 4.50 8.14 -6.09
CA PHE A 77 4.48 9.44 -5.41
C PHE A 77 5.88 10.06 -5.30
N GLU A 78 5.97 11.39 -5.20
CA GLU A 78 7.24 12.14 -5.18
C GLU A 78 7.87 12.16 -3.78
N GLY A 79 9.12 11.69 -3.65
CA GLY A 79 9.88 11.71 -2.39
C GLY A 79 9.12 11.12 -1.19
N THR A 80 9.02 11.90 -0.10
CA THR A 80 8.24 11.59 1.12
C THR A 80 6.82 12.18 1.09
N SER A 81 6.39 12.73 -0.03
CA SER A 81 5.07 13.36 -0.15
C SER A 81 3.99 12.32 -0.42
N SER A 82 2.77 12.58 0.03
CA SER A 82 1.62 11.71 -0.28
C SER A 82 1.29 11.71 -1.78
N ALA A 83 0.68 10.62 -2.24
CA ALA A 83 0.17 10.54 -3.61
C ALA A 83 -0.75 11.71 -3.97
N LYS A 84 -0.75 12.10 -5.25
CA LYS A 84 -1.66 13.12 -5.79
C LYS A 84 -3.04 12.46 -6.00
N PHE A 85 -4.08 13.15 -5.55
CA PHE A 85 -5.46 12.71 -5.67
C PHE A 85 -6.32 13.81 -6.29
N GLU A 86 -7.38 13.39 -6.98
CA GLU A 86 -8.40 14.29 -7.48
C GLU A 86 -9.17 14.97 -6.33
N LYS A 87 -9.73 16.14 -6.62
CA LYS A 87 -10.55 16.86 -5.64
C LYS A 87 -11.78 16.03 -5.29
N GLY A 88 -12.01 15.84 -4.00
CA GLY A 88 -13.13 15.09 -3.47
C GLY A 88 -12.83 13.62 -3.16
N THR A 89 -11.67 13.08 -3.55
CA THR A 89 -11.25 11.72 -3.17
C THR A 89 -11.10 11.60 -1.65
N VAL A 90 -11.53 10.46 -1.11
CA VAL A 90 -11.43 10.14 0.31
C VAL A 90 -10.24 9.22 0.54
N ILE A 91 -9.34 9.64 1.43
CA ILE A 91 -8.04 9.02 1.69
C ILE A 91 -8.02 8.55 3.14
N PRO A 92 -7.99 7.23 3.41
CA PRO A 92 -7.79 6.73 4.76
C PRO A 92 -6.32 6.89 5.20
N VAL A 93 -6.13 7.41 6.42
CA VAL A 93 -4.81 7.65 7.01
C VAL A 93 -4.77 7.10 8.43
N ILE A 94 -3.73 6.34 8.77
CA ILE A 94 -3.45 5.96 10.15
C ILE A 94 -3.07 7.21 10.96
N VAL A 95 -3.80 7.48 12.04
CA VAL A 95 -3.56 8.65 12.92
C VAL A 95 -2.76 8.33 14.17
N LYS A 96 -2.52 7.06 14.46
CA LYS A 96 -1.74 6.60 15.64
C LYS A 96 -0.86 5.43 15.27
N LYS A 97 0.35 5.38 15.85
CA LYS A 97 1.23 4.21 15.70
C LYS A 97 0.54 2.96 16.25
N ILE A 98 0.41 1.94 15.42
CA ILE A 98 -0.18 0.66 15.80
C ILE A 98 0.96 -0.30 16.15
N PRO A 99 0.98 -0.88 17.36
CA PRO A 99 2.02 -1.82 17.72
C PRO A 99 1.91 -3.09 16.87
N ASP A 100 3.04 -3.72 16.55
CA ASP A 100 3.06 -4.97 15.76
C ASP A 100 2.28 -6.10 16.45
N MET A 101 2.17 -6.04 17.78
CA MET A 101 1.41 -6.98 18.60
C MET A 101 -0.09 -6.64 18.74
N ALA A 102 -0.60 -5.59 18.09
CA ALA A 102 -2.00 -5.13 18.25
C ALA A 102 -3.02 -6.24 18.02
N VAL A 103 -2.71 -7.17 17.12
CA VAL A 103 -3.52 -8.37 16.83
C VAL A 103 -3.53 -9.34 17.99
N HIS A 104 -2.34 -9.70 18.49
CA HIS A 104 -2.16 -10.64 19.60
C HIS A 104 -2.78 -10.10 20.89
N LEU A 105 -2.81 -8.77 21.03
CA LEU A 105 -3.45 -8.06 22.14
C LEU A 105 -4.97 -7.88 21.96
N GLY A 106 -5.55 -8.36 20.86
CA GLY A 106 -6.99 -8.25 20.58
C GLY A 106 -7.49 -6.82 20.31
N MET A 107 -6.59 -5.87 20.06
CA MET A 107 -6.94 -4.47 19.77
C MET A 107 -7.60 -4.31 18.39
N VAL A 108 -7.12 -5.12 17.43
CA VAL A 108 -7.63 -5.18 16.06
C VAL A 108 -7.67 -6.63 15.57
N THR A 109 -8.60 -6.92 14.67
CA THR A 109 -8.69 -8.24 14.02
C THR A 109 -7.62 -8.40 12.94
N PRO A 110 -7.42 -9.65 12.46
CA PRO A 110 -6.55 -9.91 11.33
C PRO A 110 -6.83 -9.08 10.08
N GLU A 111 -8.11 -8.91 9.80
CA GLU A 111 -8.61 -8.15 8.67
C GLU A 111 -8.43 -6.64 8.87
N GLU A 112 -8.74 -6.13 10.07
CA GLU A 112 -8.57 -4.71 10.40
C GLU A 112 -7.11 -4.28 10.28
N PHE A 113 -6.16 -5.09 10.75
CA PHE A 113 -4.74 -4.77 10.63
C PHE A 113 -4.25 -4.79 9.18
N ALA A 114 -4.75 -5.71 8.33
CA ALA A 114 -4.44 -5.71 6.90
C ALA A 114 -4.91 -4.40 6.23
N ILE A 115 -6.10 -3.91 6.60
CA ILE A 115 -6.63 -2.61 6.16
C ILE A 115 -5.71 -1.48 6.61
N LEU A 116 -5.31 -1.48 7.88
CA LEU A 116 -4.42 -0.45 8.42
C LEU A 116 -3.11 -0.35 7.62
N LYS A 117 -2.52 -1.49 7.21
CA LYS A 117 -1.26 -1.53 6.44
C LYS A 117 -1.34 -0.82 5.09
N VAL A 118 -2.54 -0.60 4.55
CA VAL A 118 -2.77 0.10 3.26
C VAL A 118 -3.42 1.48 3.44
N CYS A 119 -3.78 1.86 4.67
CA CYS A 119 -4.23 3.22 5.03
C CYS A 119 -3.03 4.14 5.32
N ASP A 120 -2.02 4.11 4.44
CA ASP A 120 -0.75 4.84 4.58
C ASP A 120 -0.83 6.29 4.07
N GLY A 121 -2.03 6.74 3.68
CA GLY A 121 -2.27 8.06 3.08
C GLY A 121 -1.91 8.16 1.60
N ASN A 122 -1.54 7.06 0.95
CA ASN A 122 -1.23 7.02 -0.48
C ASN A 122 -2.29 6.29 -1.31
N ASN A 123 -3.33 5.75 -0.68
CA ASN A 123 -4.42 5.06 -1.37
C ASN A 123 -5.77 5.73 -1.08
N SER A 124 -6.67 5.76 -2.06
CA SER A 124 -8.10 6.04 -1.84
C SER A 124 -8.81 4.82 -1.25
N ILE A 125 -10.07 4.97 -0.84
CA ILE A 125 -10.90 3.83 -0.39
C ILE A 125 -11.02 2.79 -1.51
N GLU A 126 -11.25 3.22 -2.74
CA GLU A 126 -11.38 2.35 -3.92
C GLU A 126 -10.08 1.56 -4.17
N GLU A 127 -8.93 2.22 -4.03
CA GLU A 127 -7.62 1.56 -4.15
C GLU A 127 -7.39 0.56 -3.02
N VAL A 128 -7.75 0.90 -1.78
CA VAL A 128 -7.70 -0.05 -0.64
C VAL A 128 -8.55 -1.30 -0.92
N VAL A 129 -9.74 -1.14 -1.48
CA VAL A 129 -10.62 -2.24 -1.89
C VAL A 129 -9.93 -3.13 -2.93
N GLN A 130 -9.32 -2.54 -3.95
CA GLN A 130 -8.60 -3.27 -5.01
C GLN A 130 -7.38 -4.01 -4.45
N ILE A 131 -6.55 -3.32 -3.66
CA ILE A 131 -5.32 -3.85 -3.08
C ILE A 131 -5.61 -5.05 -2.18
N LEU A 132 -6.66 -4.98 -1.37
CA LEU A 132 -7.03 -6.06 -0.45
C LEU A 132 -7.89 -7.14 -1.12
N GLN A 133 -8.39 -6.89 -2.34
CA GLN A 133 -9.27 -7.79 -3.10
C GLN A 133 -10.50 -8.20 -2.29
N LYS A 134 -11.14 -7.21 -1.64
CA LYS A 134 -12.31 -7.41 -0.78
C LYS A 134 -13.52 -6.64 -1.28
N ASP A 135 -14.67 -6.95 -0.70
CA ASP A 135 -15.91 -6.23 -0.95
C ASP A 135 -15.85 -4.80 -0.39
N GLN A 136 -16.37 -3.84 -1.15
CA GLN A 136 -16.34 -2.42 -0.79
C GLN A 136 -17.10 -2.14 0.52
N ALA A 137 -18.31 -2.69 0.68
CA ALA A 137 -19.10 -2.46 1.89
C ALA A 137 -18.40 -3.01 3.15
N LYS A 138 -17.68 -4.13 3.03
CA LYS A 138 -16.85 -4.66 4.12
C LYS A 138 -15.68 -3.76 4.48
N ILE A 139 -15.00 -3.20 3.47
CA ILE A 139 -13.89 -2.27 3.69
C ILE A 139 -14.39 -0.99 4.35
N GLU A 140 -15.46 -0.37 3.84
CA GLU A 140 -16.04 0.84 4.41
C GLU A 140 -16.52 0.62 5.85
N ALA A 141 -17.22 -0.49 6.12
CA ALA A 141 -17.65 -0.83 7.48
C ALA A 141 -16.47 -1.03 8.44
N SER A 142 -15.36 -1.61 7.96
CA SER A 142 -14.15 -1.80 8.75
C SER A 142 -13.40 -0.48 8.98
N LEU A 143 -13.32 0.38 7.97
CA LEU A 143 -12.76 1.73 8.09
C LEU A 143 -13.55 2.57 9.09
N GLN A 144 -14.89 2.49 9.09
CA GLN A 144 -15.71 3.18 10.07
C GLN A 144 -15.41 2.68 11.50
N LYS A 145 -15.33 1.36 11.71
CA LYS A 145 -14.94 0.80 13.02
C LYS A 145 -13.56 1.25 13.47
N LEU A 146 -12.59 1.28 12.55
CA LEU A 146 -11.22 1.76 12.83
C LEU A 146 -11.18 3.26 13.14
N LYS A 147 -12.05 4.04 12.49
CA LYS A 147 -12.25 5.47 12.79
C LYS A 147 -12.86 5.69 14.16
N ASP A 148 -13.88 4.92 14.52
CA ASP A 148 -14.51 4.99 15.85
C ASP A 148 -13.53 4.59 16.97
N LYS A 149 -12.59 3.68 16.69
CA LYS A 149 -11.45 3.34 17.57
C LYS A 149 -10.36 4.42 17.62
N GLY A 150 -10.45 5.45 16.77
CA GLY A 150 -9.45 6.52 16.67
C GLY A 150 -8.09 6.06 16.14
N LEU A 151 -8.09 5.04 15.28
CA LEU A 151 -6.88 4.48 14.64
C LEU A 151 -6.70 5.01 13.21
N VAL A 152 -7.79 5.29 12.52
CA VAL A 152 -7.83 5.82 11.14
C VAL A 152 -8.64 7.11 11.10
N ASP A 153 -8.25 8.03 10.23
CA ASP A 153 -9.13 9.11 9.79
C ASP A 153 -9.34 9.07 8.27
N LEU A 154 -10.43 9.67 7.81
CA LEU A 154 -10.83 9.72 6.40
C LEU A 154 -10.74 11.17 5.92
N ILE A 155 -9.63 11.49 5.24
CA ILE A 155 -9.35 12.84 4.77
C ILE A 155 -9.94 13.00 3.38
N LYS A 156 -10.76 14.03 3.18
CA LYS A 156 -11.25 14.40 1.84
C LYS A 156 -10.29 15.38 1.20
N LYS A 157 -9.79 15.07 0.00
CA LYS A 157 -8.93 16.00 -0.73
C LYS A 157 -9.73 17.24 -1.16
N GLY A 158 -9.26 18.42 -0.73
CA GLY A 158 -9.86 19.73 -1.01
C GLY A 158 -9.55 20.29 -2.39
#